data_AF-A0A534YJ66-F1
#
_entry.id   AF-A0A534YJ66-F1
#
_cell.length_a   1.000
_cell.length_b   1.000
_cell.length_c   1.000
_cell.angle_alpha   90.00
_cell.angle_beta   90.00
_cell.angle_gamma   90.00
#
_symmetry.space_group_name_H-M   'P 1'
#
loop_
_entity.id
_entity.type
_entity.pdbx_description
1 polymer ?
#
loop_
_entity_poly.entity_id
_entity_poly.type
_entity_poly.pdbx_seq_one_letter_code
_entity_poly.pdbx_strand_id
1 'polypeptide(L)'
;MLAYVFWHWPSEDVATDRYVERLIAFHRTMTASPCPGFHGSEVFAVEGDPWPEASAARGRPRKDPHDAVATLAAGGAGGIYRRMTAGPIGEQVSWFAKPSGVTYQELFARMPAGSALWMRQMVLGPAPEFRLAGPPPAGIKARAVRVRSLHRSEI
;
A
#
# COMPACT_ATOMS: atom_id res chain seq x y z
N MET A 1 -3.44 -4.54 13.61
CA MET A 1 -2.60 -3.37 13.30
C MET A 1 -3.15 -2.65 12.09
N LEU A 2 -3.29 -1.33 12.17
CA LEU A 2 -3.58 -0.46 11.03
C LEU A 2 -2.28 0.20 10.57
N ALA A 3 -2.14 0.42 9.27
CA ALA A 3 -1.04 1.18 8.69
C ALA A 3 -1.62 2.29 7.81
N TYR A 4 -1.07 3.49 7.96
CA TYR A 4 -1.26 4.55 6.99
C TYR A 4 -0.20 4.37 5.89
N VAL A 5 -0.66 4.12 4.67
CA VAL A 5 0.19 3.87 3.50
C VAL A 5 0.04 5.04 2.56
N PHE A 6 1.17 5.62 2.13
CA PHE A 6 1.21 6.72 1.18
C PHE A 6 2.16 6.36 0.04
N TRP A 7 1.72 6.58 -1.20
CA TRP A 7 2.53 6.46 -2.41
C TRP A 7 2.63 7.82 -3.06
N HIS A 8 3.85 8.18 -3.40
CA HIS A 8 4.22 9.52 -3.80
C HIS A 8 5.45 9.46 -4.69
N TRP A 9 5.72 10.57 -5.35
CA TRP A 9 6.86 10.75 -6.24
C TRP A 9 7.55 12.07 -5.85
N PRO A 10 8.88 12.17 -6.05
CA PRO A 10 9.55 13.47 -5.94
C PRO A 10 8.94 14.46 -6.93
N SER A 11 8.98 15.74 -6.58
CA SER A 11 8.68 16.82 -7.53
C SER A 11 9.73 16.82 -8.65
N GLU A 12 9.34 17.28 -9.85
CA GLU A 12 10.22 17.31 -11.05
C GLU A 12 11.53 18.07 -10.80
N ASP A 13 11.50 19.11 -9.95
CA ASP A 13 12.66 19.94 -9.62
C ASP A 13 13.55 19.36 -8.50
N VAL A 14 13.19 18.21 -7.93
CA VAL A 14 13.90 17.61 -6.78
C VAL A 14 14.60 16.33 -7.19
N ALA A 15 15.93 16.30 -7.03
CA ALA A 15 16.72 15.10 -7.25
C ALA A 15 16.25 13.93 -6.35
N THR A 16 16.09 12.74 -6.95
CA THR A 16 15.52 11.56 -6.28
C THR A 16 16.31 11.13 -5.04
N ASP A 17 17.64 11.21 -5.09
CA ASP A 17 18.51 10.89 -3.96
C ASP A 17 18.27 11.85 -2.78
N ARG A 18 18.17 13.15 -3.06
CA ARG A 18 17.85 14.18 -2.08
C ARG A 18 16.45 13.99 -1.48
N TYR A 19 15.49 13.61 -2.30
CA TYR A 19 14.14 13.28 -1.84
C TYR A 19 14.13 12.09 -0.86
N VAL A 20 14.78 10.99 -1.24
CA VAL A 20 14.88 9.77 -0.43
C VAL A 20 15.61 10.03 0.88
N GLU A 21 16.71 10.80 0.85
CA GLU A 21 17.44 11.20 2.06
C GLU A 21 16.51 11.89 3.07
N ARG A 22 15.74 12.88 2.61
CA ARG A 22 14.80 13.65 3.46
C ARG A 22 13.65 12.80 3.97
N LEU A 23 13.11 11.92 3.14
CA LEU A 23 12.07 10.97 3.53
C LEU A 23 12.56 10.04 4.65
N ILE A 24 13.74 9.43 4.50
CA ILE A 24 14.32 8.57 5.53
C ILE A 24 14.58 9.36 6.83
N ALA A 25 15.08 10.59 6.73
CA ALA A 25 15.31 11.45 7.89
C ALA A 25 14.01 11.72 8.66
N PHE A 26 12.90 12.02 7.97
CA PHE A 26 11.58 12.19 8.59
C PHE A 26 11.12 10.95 9.35
N HIS A 27 11.23 9.77 8.75
CA HIS A 27 10.85 8.50 9.40
C HIS A 27 11.70 8.18 10.63
N ARG A 28 13.01 8.49 10.59
CA ARG A 28 13.89 8.39 11.77
C ARG A 28 13.44 9.32 12.90
N THR A 29 13.03 10.55 12.60
CA THR A 29 12.48 11.48 13.59
C THR A 29 11.19 10.96 14.20
N MET A 30 10.28 10.38 13.41
CA MET A 30 9.05 9.76 13.95
C MET A 30 9.36 8.62 14.93
N THR A 31 10.38 7.81 14.66
CA THR A 31 10.82 6.76 15.59
C THR A 31 11.46 7.32 16.86
N ALA A 32 12.28 8.37 16.74
CA ALA A 32 12.94 9.00 17.89
C ALA A 32 11.97 9.79 18.78
N SER A 33 10.83 10.22 18.26
CA SER A 33 9.81 10.99 18.99
C SER A 33 8.41 10.57 18.54
N PRO A 34 7.94 9.38 18.97
CA PRO A 34 6.71 8.80 18.48
C PRO A 34 5.47 9.49 19.01
N CYS A 35 4.47 9.66 18.14
CA CYS A 35 3.13 10.03 18.59
C CYS A 35 2.40 8.82 19.21
N PRO A 36 1.41 9.03 20.10
CA PRO A 36 0.61 7.94 20.64
C PRO A 36 0.00 7.06 19.54
N GLY A 37 0.23 5.75 19.61
CA GLY A 37 -0.25 4.78 18.64
C GLY A 37 0.68 4.54 17.44
N PHE A 38 1.84 5.19 17.37
CA PHE A 38 2.86 4.88 16.38
C PHE A 38 3.63 3.61 16.80
N HIS A 39 3.56 2.58 15.94
CA HIS A 39 4.22 1.30 16.18
C HIS A 39 5.54 1.13 15.40
N GLY A 40 5.79 2.00 14.43
CA GLY A 40 6.90 1.86 13.49
C GLY A 40 6.53 2.35 12.10
N SER A 41 7.51 2.34 11.21
CA SER A 41 7.31 2.75 9.82
C SER A 41 8.27 2.08 8.87
N GLU A 42 7.84 1.95 7.61
CA GLU A 42 8.62 1.32 6.57
C GLU A 42 8.51 2.11 5.27
N VAL A 43 9.62 2.22 4.56
CA VAL A 43 9.72 2.97 3.30
C VAL A 43 10.29 2.04 2.23
N PHE A 44 9.66 2.04 1.05
CA PHE A 44 10.07 1.21 -0.08
C PHE A 44 10.25 2.07 -1.33
N ALA A 45 11.32 1.81 -2.08
CA ALA A 45 11.36 2.14 -3.49
C ALA A 45 10.53 1.10 -4.25
N VAL A 46 9.67 1.54 -5.15
CA VAL A 46 8.88 0.68 -6.03
C VAL A 46 9.47 0.77 -7.43
N GLU A 47 9.71 -0.38 -8.06
CA GLU A 47 10.15 -0.45 -9.45
C GLU A 47 8.96 -0.68 -10.38
N GLY A 48 8.80 0.23 -11.35
CA GLY A 48 7.68 0.26 -12.29
C GLY A 48 6.41 0.87 -11.70
N ASP A 49 5.37 1.00 -12.52
CA ASP A 49 4.11 1.59 -12.09
C ASP A 49 3.26 0.57 -11.33
N PRO A 50 2.93 0.80 -10.05
CA PRO A 50 2.18 -0.17 -9.25
C PRO A 50 0.72 -0.30 -9.66
N TRP A 51 0.17 0.66 -10.41
CA TRP A 51 -1.11 0.53 -11.12
C TRP A 51 -1.19 1.60 -12.23
N PRO A 52 -1.70 1.27 -13.43
CA PRO A 52 -2.16 2.29 -14.37
C PRO A 52 -3.33 3.03 -13.72
N GLU A 53 -3.62 4.23 -14.22
CA GLU A 53 -4.68 5.15 -13.79
C GLU A 53 -5.79 4.62 -12.90
N ALA A 54 -6.23 5.54 -12.05
CA ALA A 54 -6.91 5.22 -10.85
C ALA A 54 -8.20 4.36 -10.96
N SER A 55 -8.09 3.02 -10.97
CA SER A 55 -9.27 2.15 -11.00
C SER A 55 -9.97 2.09 -9.64
N ALA A 56 -10.92 3.00 -9.45
CA ALA A 56 -11.81 3.09 -8.30
C ALA A 56 -12.57 1.77 -8.04
N ALA A 57 -12.76 1.44 -6.76
CA ALA A 57 -13.56 0.30 -6.32
C ALA A 57 -15.02 0.43 -6.80
N ARG A 58 -15.59 -0.65 -7.35
CA ARG A 58 -17.00 -0.71 -7.76
C ARG A 58 -17.89 -1.11 -6.56
N GLY A 59 -18.90 -0.30 -6.26
CA GLY A 59 -20.12 -0.74 -5.55
C GLY A 59 -20.34 -0.34 -4.08
N ARG A 60 -20.06 0.90 -3.64
CA ARG A 60 -20.49 1.38 -2.30
C ARG A 60 -21.07 2.80 -2.35
N PRO A 61 -22.02 3.16 -1.46
CA PRO A 61 -22.67 4.47 -1.42
C PRO A 61 -21.75 5.65 -1.07
N ARG A 62 -20.47 5.39 -0.73
CA ARG A 62 -19.46 6.42 -0.45
C ARG A 62 -18.52 6.67 -1.63
N LYS A 63 -18.72 5.99 -2.76
CA LYS A 63 -17.87 6.04 -3.95
C LYS A 63 -17.80 7.44 -4.56
N ASP A 64 -18.96 8.02 -4.82
CA ASP A 64 -19.05 9.26 -5.59
C ASP A 64 -18.46 10.47 -4.84
N PRO A 65 -18.72 10.69 -3.52
CA PRO A 65 -18.04 11.77 -2.79
C PRO A 65 -16.54 11.51 -2.60
N HIS A 66 -16.11 10.25 -2.53
CA HIS A 66 -14.70 9.89 -2.45
C HIS A 66 -13.94 10.21 -3.75
N ASP A 67 -14.48 9.80 -4.90
CA ASP A 67 -13.83 10.00 -6.20
C ASP A 67 -13.77 11.48 -6.57
N ALA A 68 -14.81 12.26 -6.20
CA ALA A 68 -14.85 13.71 -6.41
C ALA A 68 -13.70 14.45 -5.72
N VAL A 69 -13.30 14.05 -4.50
CA VAL A 69 -12.17 14.67 -3.79
C VAL A 69 -10.83 14.11 -4.26
N ALA A 70 -10.75 12.80 -4.54
CA ALA A 70 -9.51 12.16 -4.97
C ALA A 70 -8.98 12.69 -6.31
N THR A 71 -9.88 13.08 -7.22
CA THR A 71 -9.52 13.66 -8.53
C THR A 71 -8.97 15.10 -8.46
N LEU A 72 -9.11 15.77 -7.31
CA LEU A 72 -8.57 17.12 -7.07
C LEU A 72 -7.16 17.12 -6.46
N ALA A 73 -6.60 15.96 -6.12
CA ALA A 73 -5.29 15.86 -5.50
C ALA A 73 -4.16 16.01 -6.54
N ALA A 74 -3.25 16.97 -6.31
CA ALA A 74 -2.17 17.31 -7.25
C ALA A 74 -0.97 16.33 -7.24
N GLY A 75 -0.90 15.36 -6.31
CA GLY A 75 0.13 14.33 -6.33
C GLY A 75 0.13 13.40 -5.12
N GLY A 76 0.29 12.09 -5.40
CA GLY A 76 0.27 11.03 -4.41
C GLY A 76 -1.14 10.53 -4.05
N ALA A 77 -1.22 9.33 -3.49
CA ALA A 77 -2.46 8.80 -2.94
C ALA A 77 -2.18 8.04 -1.64
N GLY A 78 -3.17 8.00 -0.76
CA GLY A 78 -3.01 7.50 0.60
C GLY A 78 -4.18 6.64 1.02
N GLY A 79 -3.90 5.62 1.83
CA GLY A 79 -4.93 4.76 2.38
C GLY A 79 -4.56 4.12 3.71
N ILE A 80 -5.61 3.79 4.46
CA ILE A 80 -5.51 3.00 5.68
C ILE A 80 -5.66 1.52 5.30
N TYR A 81 -4.66 0.72 5.67
CA TYR A 81 -4.64 -0.72 5.48
C TYR A 81 -4.67 -1.44 6.82
N ARG A 82 -5.40 -2.54 6.89
CA ARG A 82 -5.39 -3.47 8.02
C ARG A 82 -4.48 -4.64 7.69
N ARG A 83 -3.58 -4.99 8.60
CA ARG A 83 -2.79 -6.22 8.52
C ARG A 83 -3.72 -7.41 8.80
N MET A 84 -3.95 -8.23 7.80
CA MET A 84 -4.75 -9.45 7.91
C MET A 84 -3.88 -10.62 8.36
N THR A 85 -2.68 -10.73 7.77
CA THR A 85 -1.68 -11.74 8.11
C THR A 85 -0.33 -11.05 8.27
N ALA A 86 0.39 -11.38 9.35
CA ALA A 86 1.77 -10.94 9.54
C ALA A 86 2.73 -11.82 8.72
N GLY A 87 3.85 -11.25 8.30
CA GLY A 87 4.86 -11.94 7.50
C GLY A 87 5.92 -10.97 6.99
N PRO A 88 6.95 -11.46 6.29
CA PRO A 88 7.89 -10.61 5.59
C PRO A 88 7.18 -9.89 4.44
N ILE A 89 7.70 -8.72 4.10
CA ILE A 89 7.17 -7.89 3.02
C ILE A 89 7.50 -8.46 1.64
N GLY A 90 8.64 -9.16 1.52
CA GLY A 90 9.16 -9.73 0.27
C GLY A 90 9.76 -8.67 -0.66
N GLU A 91 10.61 -9.10 -1.60
CA GLU A 91 11.18 -8.25 -2.66
C GLU A 91 10.19 -8.01 -3.82
N GLN A 92 9.15 -8.83 -3.90
CA GLN A 92 8.04 -8.70 -4.84
C GLN A 92 6.73 -8.62 -4.06
N VAL A 93 5.82 -7.78 -4.54
CA VAL A 93 4.52 -7.56 -3.92
C VAL A 93 3.45 -7.58 -4.98
N SER A 94 2.29 -8.14 -4.64
CA SER A 94 1.16 -8.28 -5.55
C SER A 94 -0.02 -7.45 -5.07
N TRP A 95 -0.50 -6.56 -5.94
CA TRP A 95 -1.69 -5.76 -5.72
C TRP A 95 -2.87 -6.33 -6.50
N PHE A 96 -4.00 -6.59 -5.83
CA PHE A 96 -5.18 -7.16 -6.48
C PHE A 96 -6.48 -6.75 -5.80
N ALA A 97 -7.58 -6.85 -6.55
CA ALA A 97 -8.94 -6.73 -6.01
C ALA A 97 -9.49 -8.12 -5.71
N LYS A 98 -10.46 -8.23 -4.78
CA LYS A 98 -11.18 -9.49 -4.58
C LYS A 98 -11.75 -9.98 -5.92
N PRO A 99 -11.51 -11.25 -6.33
CA PRO A 99 -12.13 -11.78 -7.54
C PRO A 99 -13.67 -11.72 -7.46
N SER A 100 -14.31 -11.58 -8.63
CA SER A 100 -15.77 -11.68 -8.74
C SER A 100 -16.23 -13.09 -8.38
N GLY A 101 -17.38 -13.22 -7.72
CA GLY A 101 -17.92 -14.52 -7.30
C GLY A 101 -17.20 -15.20 -6.13
N VAL A 102 -16.07 -14.67 -5.65
CA VAL A 102 -15.31 -15.24 -4.52
C VAL A 102 -15.65 -14.51 -3.23
N THR A 103 -16.00 -15.23 -2.18
CA THR A 103 -16.21 -14.67 -0.84
C THR A 103 -14.87 -14.30 -0.18
N TYR A 104 -14.89 -13.41 0.82
CA TYR A 104 -13.66 -13.11 1.58
C TYR A 104 -13.10 -14.35 2.30
N GLN A 105 -13.97 -15.23 2.79
CA GLN A 105 -13.56 -16.47 3.46
C GLN A 105 -12.79 -17.38 2.50
N GLU A 106 -13.32 -17.63 1.30
CA GLU A 106 -12.63 -18.42 0.27
C GLU A 106 -11.32 -17.75 -0.18
N LEU A 107 -11.31 -16.42 -0.30
CA LEU A 107 -10.09 -15.69 -0.65
C LEU A 107 -9.01 -15.91 0.42
N PHE A 108 -9.33 -15.70 1.70
CA PHE A 108 -8.36 -15.81 2.80
C PHE A 108 -7.88 -17.24 3.00
N ALA A 109 -8.74 -18.24 2.82
CA ALA A 109 -8.36 -19.65 2.88
C ALA A 109 -7.31 -20.05 1.84
N ARG A 110 -7.20 -19.29 0.74
CA ARG A 110 -6.24 -19.53 -0.35
C ARG A 110 -4.93 -18.78 -0.20
N MET A 111 -4.83 -17.82 0.74
CA MET A 111 -3.64 -16.97 0.86
C MET A 111 -2.44 -17.78 1.35
N PRO A 112 -1.23 -17.57 0.80
CA PRO A 112 -0.04 -18.29 1.24
C PRO A 112 0.24 -18.04 2.72
N ALA A 113 0.42 -19.12 3.48
CA ALA A 113 0.78 -19.04 4.89
C ALA A 113 2.09 -18.25 5.07
N GLY A 114 2.16 -17.45 6.12
CA GLY A 114 3.35 -16.66 6.46
C GLY A 114 3.62 -15.46 5.54
N SER A 115 2.82 -15.21 4.50
CA SER A 115 2.97 -14.01 3.66
C SER A 115 2.21 -12.82 4.25
N ALA A 116 2.86 -11.65 4.28
CA ALA A 116 2.20 -10.45 4.75
C ALA A 116 1.04 -10.08 3.81
N LEU A 117 -0.17 -10.05 4.37
CA LEU A 117 -1.39 -9.66 3.66
C LEU A 117 -1.99 -8.43 4.31
N TRP A 118 -2.26 -7.43 3.48
CA TRP A 118 -2.87 -6.17 3.86
C TRP A 118 -4.14 -5.94 3.09
N MET A 119 -5.19 -5.55 3.80
CA MET A 119 -6.50 -5.23 3.22
C MET A 119 -6.82 -3.76 3.47
N ARG A 120 -7.09 -3.03 2.40
CA ARG A 120 -7.53 -1.64 2.45
C ARG A 120 -8.80 -1.50 3.28
N GLN A 121 -8.83 -0.50 4.15
CA GLN A 121 -9.99 -0.08 4.94
C GLN A 121 -10.57 1.22 4.38
N MET A 122 -9.69 2.16 4.02
CA MET A 122 -10.03 3.46 3.44
C MET A 122 -8.89 3.90 2.50
N VAL A 123 -9.18 4.62 1.43
CA VAL A 123 -8.17 5.27 0.58
C VAL A 123 -8.78 6.56 0.05
N LEU A 124 -7.95 7.45 -0.48
CA LEU A 124 -8.33 8.41 -1.51
C LEU A 124 -7.50 8.05 -2.75
N GLY A 125 -8.11 7.35 -3.70
CA GLY A 125 -7.44 6.90 -4.92
C GLY A 125 -7.58 5.40 -5.23
N PRO A 126 -6.78 4.88 -6.16
CA PRO A 126 -7.16 3.65 -6.88
C PRO A 126 -6.54 2.35 -6.45
N ALA A 127 -5.59 2.40 -5.52
CA ALA A 127 -4.78 1.24 -5.21
C ALA A 127 -5.68 0.01 -4.97
N PRO A 128 -5.31 -1.19 -5.43
CA PRO A 128 -6.17 -2.36 -5.24
C PRO A 128 -6.48 -2.66 -3.77
N GLU A 129 -7.53 -3.45 -3.55
CA GLU A 129 -8.04 -3.76 -2.21
C GLU A 129 -7.01 -4.50 -1.34
N PHE A 130 -6.17 -5.32 -1.96
CA PHE A 130 -5.19 -6.14 -1.28
C PHE A 130 -3.78 -5.87 -1.76
N ARG A 131 -2.84 -5.97 -0.81
CA ARG A 131 -1.41 -6.11 -1.04
C ARG A 131 -0.91 -7.37 -0.38
N LEU A 132 -0.29 -8.25 -1.16
CA LEU A 132 0.32 -9.50 -0.71
C LEU A 132 1.84 -9.47 -0.90
N ALA A 133 2.58 -10.04 0.05
CA ALA A 133 4.00 -10.34 -0.15
C ALA A 133 4.15 -11.57 -1.07
N GLY A 134 4.87 -11.41 -2.17
CA GLY A 134 5.04 -12.46 -3.17
C GLY A 134 3.88 -12.59 -4.16
N PRO A 135 3.87 -13.67 -4.97
CA PRO A 135 2.86 -13.92 -5.99
C PRO A 135 1.51 -14.31 -5.37
N PRO A 136 0.37 -13.95 -5.99
CA PRO A 136 -0.92 -14.40 -5.53
C PRO A 136 -1.16 -15.88 -5.92
N PRO A 137 -2.07 -16.58 -5.24
CA PRO A 137 -2.58 -17.86 -5.69
C PRO A 137 -3.10 -17.83 -7.14
N ALA A 138 -3.02 -18.96 -7.82
CA ALA A 138 -3.46 -19.11 -9.21
C ALA A 138 -4.89 -18.60 -9.43
N GLY A 139 -5.14 -17.94 -10.57
CA GLY A 139 -6.46 -17.40 -10.93
C GLY A 139 -6.79 -16.04 -10.31
N ILE A 140 -5.91 -15.46 -9.48
CA ILE A 140 -6.05 -14.08 -9.02
C ILE A 140 -5.26 -13.17 -9.98
N LYS A 141 -5.99 -12.26 -10.65
CA LYS A 141 -5.36 -11.20 -11.44
C LYS A 141 -4.74 -10.18 -10.50
N ALA A 142 -3.42 -10.05 -10.53
CA ALA A 142 -2.68 -9.10 -9.73
C ALA A 142 -1.65 -8.34 -10.56
N ARG A 143 -1.32 -7.14 -10.10
CA ARG A 143 -0.15 -6.38 -10.55
C ARG A 143 1.00 -6.68 -9.59
N ALA A 144 2.02 -7.38 -10.09
CA ALA A 144 3.25 -7.60 -9.35
C ALA A 144 4.20 -6.42 -9.57
N VAL A 145 4.80 -5.91 -8.50
CA VAL A 145 5.90 -4.94 -8.57
C VAL A 145 7.04 -5.39 -7.66
N ARG A 146 8.26 -5.04 -8.05
CA ARG A 146 9.42 -5.19 -7.17
C ARG A 146 9.49 -4.03 -6.21
N VAL A 147 9.89 -4.32 -4.99
CA VAL A 147 10.10 -3.32 -3.94
C VAL A 147 11.47 -3.51 -3.31
N ARG A 148 12.13 -2.40 -3.02
CA ARG A 148 13.39 -2.38 -2.26
C ARG A 148 13.19 -1.61 -0.98
N SER A 149 13.52 -2.24 0.14
CA SER A 149 13.46 -1.59 1.45
C SER A 149 14.48 -0.45 1.52
N LEU A 150 14.01 0.75 1.89
CA LEU A 150 14.83 1.94 2.12
C LEU A 150 14.96 2.27 3.60
N HIS A 151 13.92 1.96 4.39
CA HIS A 151 13.89 2.18 5.83
C HIS A 151 12.90 1.22 6.49
N ARG A 152 13.23 0.77 7.70
CA ARG A 152 12.35 0.05 8.61
C ARG A 152 12.65 0.50 10.03
N SER A 153 11.59 0.72 10.81
CA SER A 153 11.66 0.96 12.25
C SER A 153 10.47 0.32 12.96
N GLU A 154 10.71 -0.12 14.18
CA GLU A 154 9.72 -0.64 15.13
C GLU A 154 10.03 -0.03 16.51
N ILE A 155 9.01 0.17 17.34
CA ILE A 155 9.13 0.73 18.71
C ILE A 155 8.70 -0.32 19.72
#